data_AF-C7Q6S6-F1
#
_entry.id   AF-C7Q6S6-F1
#
_cell.length_a   1.000
_cell.length_b   1.000
_cell.length_c   1.000
_cell.angle_alpha   90.00
_cell.angle_beta   90.00
_cell.angle_gamma   90.00
#
_symmetry.space_group_name_H-M   'P 1'
#
loop_
_entity.id
_entity.type
_entity.pdbx_description
1 polymer ?
#
loop_
_entity_poly.entity_id
_entity_poly.type
_entity_poly.pdbx_seq_one_letter_code
_entity_poly.pdbx_strand_id
1 'polypeptide(L)' 'MRLGRVASWFLVAFGVWSVIIWPRFMEAIWDDKRSWDDGPTSFFLVHAVLVAVSMVAGVSIGVIGWRSVRGLRKMNA' A
#
# COMPACT_ATOMS: atom_id res chain seq x y z
N MET A 1 9.21 -22.64 -2.07
CA MET A 1 8.53 -22.66 -0.75
C MET A 1 7.10 -22.14 -0.93
N ARG A 2 6.08 -22.74 -0.30
CA ARG A 2 4.69 -22.25 -0.35
C ARG A 2 4.45 -21.33 0.86
N LEU A 3 3.79 -20.19 0.67
CA LEU A 3 3.36 -19.32 1.77
C LEU A 3 2.30 -20.06 2.60
N GLY A 4 2.48 -20.05 3.93
CA GLY A 4 1.48 -20.58 4.86
C GLY A 4 0.17 -19.77 4.83
N ARG A 5 -0.91 -20.35 5.33
CA ARG A 5 -2.25 -19.71 5.37
C ARG A 5 -2.22 -18.37 6.13
N VAL A 6 -1.54 -18.34 7.28
CA VAL A 6 -1.40 -17.13 8.11
C VAL A 6 -0.64 -16.04 7.36
N ALA A 7 0.52 -16.38 6.79
CA ALA A 7 1.32 -15.44 6.00
C ALA A 7 0.55 -14.88 4.81
N SER A 8 -0.25 -15.71 4.12
CA SER A 8 -1.06 -15.26 2.97
C SER A 8 -2.10 -14.22 3.37
N TRP A 9 -2.81 -14.44 4.48
CA TRP A 9 -3.76 -13.47 5.02
C TRP A 9 -3.09 -12.20 5.54
N PHE A 10 -1.91 -12.34 6.16
CA PHE A 10 -1.11 -11.19 6.57
C PHE A 10 -0.76 -10.28 5.38
N LEU A 11 -0.34 -10.85 4.24
CA LEU A 11 -0.04 -10.06 3.04
C LEU A 11 -1.29 -9.34 2.49
N VAL A 12 -2.46 -9.98 2.52
CA VAL A 12 -3.72 -9.33 2.13
C VAL A 12 -4.04 -8.17 3.07
N ALA A 13 -3.99 -8.42 4.39
CA ALA A 13 -4.28 -7.39 5.39
C ALA A 13 -3.30 -6.22 5.27
N PHE A 14 -2.01 -6.49 5.06
CA PHE A 14 -0.99 -5.47 4.85
C PHE A 14 -1.25 -4.63 3.60
N GLY A 15 -1.64 -5.27 2.50
CA GLY A 15 -2.01 -4.56 1.27
C GLY A 15 -3.22 -3.64 1.48
N VAL A 16 -4.27 -4.12 2.15
CA VAL A 16 -5.46 -3.33 2.49
C VAL A 16 -5.09 -2.16 3.40
N TRP A 17 -4.34 -2.43 4.47
CA TRP A 17 -3.87 -1.39 5.39
C TRP A 17 -3.07 -0.30 4.67
N SER A 18 -2.17 -0.69 3.77
CA SER A 18 -1.37 0.25 2.97
C SER A 18 -2.26 1.16 2.13
N VAL A 19 -3.27 0.61 1.45
CA VAL A 19 -4.22 1.38 0.63
C VAL A 19 -5.07 2.34 1.47
N ILE A 20 -5.28 2.06 2.76
CA ILE A 20 -6.03 2.95 3.66
C ILE A 20 -5.14 4.06 4.22
N ILE A 21 -3.94 3.73 4.68
CA ILE A 21 -3.04 4.69 5.34
C ILE A 21 -2.50 5.74 4.37
N TRP A 22 -2.05 5.32 3.18
CA TRP A 22 -1.34 6.22 2.28
C TRP A 22 -2.17 7.39 1.75
N PRO A 23 -3.45 7.23 1.37
CA PRO A 23 -4.32 8.36 1.03
C PRO A 23 -4.50 9.34 2.19
N ARG A 24 -4.71 8.83 3.41
CA ARG A 24 -4.88 9.67 4.61
C ARG A 24 -3.59 10.43 4.94
N PHE A 25 -2.44 9.81 4.75
CA PHE A 25 -1.14 10.47 4.87
C PHE A 25 -0.97 11.54 3.78
N MET A 26 -1.38 11.26 2.54
CA MET A 26 -1.31 12.23 1.45
C MET A 26 -2.20 13.45 1.69
N GLU A 27 -3.41 13.27 2.24
CA GLU A 27 -4.27 14.38 2.70
C GLU A 27 -3.54 15.24 3.74
N ALA A 28 -2.94 14.62 4.75
CA ALA A 28 -2.21 15.35 5.78
C ALA A 28 -1.01 16.13 5.23
N ILE A 29 -0.30 15.58 4.22
CA ILE A 29 0.77 16.28 3.52
C ILE A 29 0.21 17.43 2.68
N TRP A 30 -0.88 17.20 1.94
CA TRP A 30 -1.51 18.22 1.12
C TRP A 30 -1.89 19.46 1.94
N ASP A 31 -2.38 19.27 3.16
CA ASP A 31 -2.79 20.33 4.08
C ASP A 31 -1.62 20.97 4.87
N ASP A 32 -0.39 20.42 4.79
CA ASP A 32 0.78 20.99 5.44
C ASP A 32 1.22 22.28 4.73
N LYS A 33 1.43 23.35 5.50
CA LYS A 33 1.88 24.66 5.00
C LYS A 33 3.17 24.62 4.18
N ARG A 34 4.02 23.59 4.33
CA ARG A 34 5.27 23.42 3.57
C ARG A 34 5.04 22.87 2.18
N SER A 35 3.85 22.35 1.87
CA SER A 35 3.57 21.70 0.59
C SER A 35 3.42 22.68 -0.58
N TRP A 36 3.09 23.93 -0.27
CA TRP A 36 2.76 24.95 -1.26
C TRP A 36 3.53 26.24 -0.99
N ASP A 37 4.21 26.74 -2.02
CA ASP A 37 4.88 28.04 -2.06
C ASP A 37 5.02 28.47 -3.53
N ASP A 38 4.11 29.32 -4.02
CA ASP A 38 3.91 29.66 -5.44
C ASP A 38 3.82 28.44 -6.40
N GLY A 39 3.50 27.27 -5.85
CA GLY A 39 3.50 25.99 -6.55
C GLY A 39 3.82 24.81 -5.60
N PRO A 40 3.85 23.57 -6.11
CA PRO A 40 4.24 22.41 -5.32
C PRO A 40 5.72 22.48 -4.96
N THR A 41 6.01 22.41 -3.66
CA THR A 41 7.40 22.42 -3.16
C THR A 41 8.04 21.04 -3.27
N SER A 42 9.36 20.97 -3.12
CA SER A 42 10.08 19.69 -3.00
C SER A 42 9.56 18.84 -1.82
N PHE A 43 9.08 19.46 -0.74
CA PHE A 43 8.47 18.73 0.36
C PHE A 43 7.24 17.95 -0.12
N PHE A 44 6.33 18.61 -0.85
CA PHE A 44 5.16 17.94 -1.41
C PHE A 44 5.56 16.85 -2.42
N LEU A 45 6.42 17.17 -3.38
CA LEU A 45 6.78 16.27 -4.47
C LEU A 45 7.43 14.97 -3.98
N VAL A 46 8.35 15.05 -3.00
CA VAL A 46 8.98 13.86 -2.42
C VAL A 46 7.94 12.96 -1.75
N HIS A 47 7.04 13.54 -0.95
CA HIS A 47 6.01 12.77 -0.28
C HIS A 47 4.99 12.17 -1.25
N ALA A 48 4.60 12.90 -2.29
CA ALA A 48 3.71 12.40 -3.33
C ALA A 48 4.30 11.18 -4.05
N VAL A 49 5.59 11.23 -4.41
CA VAL A 49 6.29 10.08 -5.00
C VAL A 49 6.39 8.91 -4.02
N LEU A 50 6.75 9.17 -2.75
CA LEU A 50 6.81 8.14 -1.71
C LEU A 50 5.46 7.46 -1.51
N VAL A 51 4.37 8.22 -1.46
CA VAL A 51 2.99 7.72 -1.38
C VAL A 51 2.68 6.85 -2.61
N ALA A 52 2.95 7.33 -3.82
CA ALA A 52 2.65 6.61 -5.05
C ALA A 52 3.38 5.26 -5.13
N VAL A 53 4.69 5.26 -4.88
CA VAL A 53 5.51 4.02 -4.86
C VAL A 53 5.02 3.07 -3.78
N SER A 54 4.73 3.58 -2.59
CA SER A 54 4.26 2.75 -1.47
C SER A 54 2.86 2.18 -1.70
N MET A 55 1.97 2.91 -2.38
CA MET A 55 0.68 2.39 -2.83
C MET A 55 0.85 1.23 -3.81
N VAL A 56 1.71 1.39 -4.83
CA VAL A 56 2.00 0.32 -5.80
C VAL A 56 2.56 -0.92 -5.10
N ALA A 57 3.50 -0.73 -4.16
CA ALA A 57 4.06 -1.82 -3.36
C ALA A 57 2.98 -2.51 -2.51
N GLY A 58 2.15 -1.75 -1.78
CA GLY A 58 1.07 -2.28 -0.96
C GLY A 58 0.05 -3.08 -1.75
N VAL A 59 -0.40 -2.57 -2.89
CA VAL A 59 -1.31 -3.27 -3.80
C VAL A 59 -0.68 -4.56 -4.33
N SER A 60 0.59 -4.51 -4.75
CA SER A 60 1.31 -5.68 -5.25
C SER A 60 1.41 -6.78 -4.19
N ILE A 61 1.73 -6.42 -2.94
CA ILE A 61 1.77 -7.33 -1.79
C ILE A 61 0.38 -7.94 -1.53
N GLY A 62 -0.67 -7.12 -1.54
CA GLY A 62 -2.05 -7.58 -1.36
C GLY A 62 -2.48 -8.58 -2.44
N VAL A 63 -2.11 -8.32 -3.70
CA VAL A 63 -2.38 -9.23 -4.83
C VAL A 63 -1.64 -10.56 -4.68
N ILE A 64 -0.37 -10.55 -4.22
CA ILE A 64 0.40 -11.77 -3.94
C ILE A 64 -0.29 -12.59 -2.84
N GLY A 65 -0.67 -11.94 -1.74
CA GLY A 65 -1.42 -12.58 -0.65
C GLY A 65 -2.72 -13.19 -1.14
N TRP A 66 -3.51 -12.44 -1.91
CA TRP A 66 -4.80 -12.90 -2.44
C TRP A 66 -4.65 -14.09 -3.38
N ARG A 67 -3.66 -14.07 -4.27
CA ARG A 67 -3.33 -15.21 -5.15
C ARG A 67 -2.94 -16.45 -4.34
N SER A 68 -2.16 -16.27 -3.27
CA SER A 68 -1.77 -17.36 -2.39
C SER A 68 -2.97 -18.00 -1.67
N VAL A 69 -3.87 -17.18 -1.10
CA VAL A 69 -5.12 -17.66 -0.46
C VAL A 69 -5.98 -18.47 -1.43
N ARG A 70 -6.14 -18.00 -2.67
CA ARG A 70 -6.90 -18.72 -3.71
C ARG A 70 -6.25 -20.05 -4.10
N GLY A 71 -4.92 -20.10 -4.21
CA GLY A 71 -4.17 -21.32 -4.47
C GLY A 71 -4.32 -22.36 -3.36
N LEU A 72 -4.27 -21.92 -2.09
CA LEU A 72 -4.50 -22.80 -0.94
C LEU A 72 -5.93 -23.33 -0.89
N ARG A 73 -6.94 -22.54 -1.26
CA ARG A 73 -8.34 -23.00 -1.35
C ARG A 73 -8.51 -24.13 -2.36
N LYS A 74 -7.90 -24.02 -3.55
CA LYS A 74 -7.97 -25.06 -4.60
C LYS A 74 -7.31 -26.38 -4.20
N MET A 75 -6.35 -26.37 -3.29
CA MET A 75 -5.68 -27.59 -2.81
C MET A 75 -6.44 -28.31 -1.69
N ASN A 76 -7.33 -27.60 -0.99
CA ASN A 76 -8.11 -28.17 0.12
C ASN A 76 -9.54 -28.54 -0.30
N ALA A 77 -9.87 -28.44 -1.58
CA ALA A 77 -11.14 -28.83 -2.20
C ALA A 77 -10.88 -30.03 -3.11
#